data_AF-A0A1J3JFN6-F1
#
_entry.id   AF-A0A1J3JFN6-F1
#
_cell.length_a   1.000
_cell.length_b   1.000
_cell.length_c   1.000
_cell.angle_alpha   90.00
_cell.angle_beta   90.00
_cell.angle_gamma   90.00
#
_symmetry.space_group_name_H-M   'P 1'
#
loop_
_entity.id
_entity.type
_entity.pdbx_description
1 polymer ?
#
loop_
_entity_poly.entity_id
_entity_poly.type
_entity_poly.pdbx_seq_one_letter_code
_entity_poly.pdbx_strand_id
1 'polypeptide(L)'
;FSKEKHSEEAYNLACILTLPPYQRKGYGKFLIAFSYELSKKEGKVGTPERPLSDLGLLSYRGYWTRVLLDILKKHKGNISIKELSDMTAIKAEDILSTLQSLELIQYRKGQHAICA
;
A
#
# COMPACT_ATOMS: atom_id res chain seq x y z
N PHE A 1 10.82 11.95 1.90
CA PHE A 1 11.25 10.74 1.18
C PHE A 1 11.84 11.16 -0.16
N SER A 2 12.66 10.34 -0.79
CA SER A 2 13.12 10.52 -2.18
C SER A 2 12.24 9.70 -3.13
N LYS A 3 12.14 10.16 -4.38
CA LYS A 3 11.41 9.50 -5.48
C LYS A 3 12.18 9.76 -6.78
N GLU A 4 12.42 8.72 -7.55
CA GLU A 4 13.06 8.85 -8.87
C GLU A 4 12.14 9.63 -9.83
N LYS A 5 12.74 10.43 -10.72
CA LYS A 5 11.96 11.14 -11.76
C LYS A 5 11.35 10.17 -12.76
N HIS A 6 12.07 9.11 -13.09
CA HIS A 6 11.67 8.04 -13.98
C HIS A 6 12.04 6.72 -13.31
N SER A 7 11.04 5.90 -12.99
CA SER A 7 11.24 4.58 -12.40
C SER A 7 10.57 3.55 -13.30
N GLU A 8 11.35 2.63 -13.87
CA GLU A 8 10.84 1.58 -14.75
C GLU A 8 9.94 0.60 -13.99
N GLU A 9 10.27 0.36 -12.72
CA GLU A 9 9.53 -0.55 -11.83
C GLU A 9 8.36 0.14 -11.13
N ALA A 10 8.02 1.38 -11.49
CA ALA A 10 6.96 2.18 -10.88
C ALA A 10 7.12 2.31 -9.35
N TYR A 11 8.35 2.55 -8.90
CA TYR A 11 8.60 2.91 -7.51
C TYR A 11 8.10 4.32 -7.22
N ASN A 12 7.17 4.44 -6.26
CA ASN A 12 6.67 5.75 -5.83
C ASN A 12 7.47 6.35 -4.67
N LEU A 13 8.39 5.56 -4.11
CA LEU A 13 9.26 5.96 -3.01
C LEU A 13 10.56 5.15 -3.09
N ALA A 14 11.70 5.86 -3.13
CA ALA A 14 13.03 5.26 -3.11
C ALA A 14 13.53 5.10 -1.66
N CYS A 15 13.76 6.22 -0.96
CA CYS A 15 14.16 6.21 0.45
C CYS A 15 13.23 7.06 1.32
N ILE A 16 12.92 6.57 2.52
CA ILE A 16 12.10 7.27 3.52
C ILE A 16 12.85 7.33 4.85
N LEU A 17 12.80 8.50 5.49
CA LEU A 17 13.38 8.71 6.80
C LEU A 17 12.45 9.61 7.61
N THR A 18 12.21 9.22 8.86
CA THR A 18 11.80 10.12 9.92
C THR A 18 12.99 10.27 10.86
N LEU A 19 13.43 11.49 11.12
CA LEU A 19 14.58 11.73 12.00
C LEU A 19 14.36 11.06 13.37
N PRO A 20 15.40 10.47 13.99
CA PRO A 20 15.29 9.73 15.25
C PRO A 20 14.41 10.38 16.35
N PRO A 21 14.55 11.69 16.68
CA PRO A 21 13.72 12.31 17.74
C PRO A 21 12.22 12.43 17.40
N TYR A 22 11.85 12.18 16.15
CA TYR A 22 10.49 12.25 15.65
C TYR A 22 9.90 10.90 15.26
N GLN A 23 10.63 9.79 15.46
CA GLN A 23 10.11 8.46 15.23
C GLN A 23 8.97 8.12 16.19
N ARG A 24 8.11 7.16 15.81
CA ARG A 24 6.93 6.70 16.57
C ARG A 24 5.86 7.77 16.89
N LYS A 25 5.96 8.97 16.31
CA LYS A 25 4.94 10.05 16.41
C LYS A 25 3.95 10.08 15.23
N GLY A 26 3.97 9.07 14.37
CA GLY A 26 3.06 8.97 13.21
C GLY A 26 3.57 9.61 11.91
N TYR A 27 4.66 10.38 11.94
CA TYR A 27 5.19 11.05 10.74
C TYR A 27 5.61 10.10 9.62
N GLY A 28 6.16 8.91 9.95
CA GLY A 28 6.46 7.89 8.93
C GLY A 28 5.20 7.44 8.17
N LYS A 29 4.09 7.22 8.87
CA LYS A 29 2.80 6.88 8.25
C LYS A 29 2.27 8.03 7.39
N PHE A 30 2.42 9.26 7.85
CA PHE A 30 2.05 10.45 7.09
C PHE A 30 2.85 10.56 5.78
N LEU A 31 4.17 10.34 5.83
CA LEU A 31 5.03 10.38 4.65
C LEU A 31 4.68 9.28 3.63
N ILE A 32 4.36 8.07 4.10
CA ILE A 32 3.87 6.98 3.24
C ILE A 32 2.50 7.35 2.62
N ALA A 33 1.57 7.90 3.41
CA ALA A 33 0.28 8.35 2.89
C ALA A 33 0.47 9.40 1.79
N PHE A 34 1.34 10.38 2.02
CA PHE A 34 1.61 11.43 1.05
C PHE A 34 2.23 10.89 -0.25
N SER A 35 3.12 9.89 -0.20
CA SER A 35 3.66 9.30 -1.42
C SER A 35 2.58 8.64 -2.29
N TYR A 36 1.58 8.01 -1.69
CA TYR A 36 0.43 7.47 -2.42
C TYR A 36 -0.53 8.53 -2.93
N GLU A 37 -0.72 9.65 -2.22
CA GLU A 37 -1.49 10.78 -2.76
C GLU A 37 -0.85 11.37 -4.02
N LEU A 38 0.49 11.41 -4.10
CA LEU A 38 1.18 11.77 -5.35
C LEU A 38 0.91 10.75 -6.46
N SER A 39 1.00 9.45 -6.17
CA SER A 39 0.69 8.38 -7.14
C SER A 39 -0.75 8.50 -7.68
N LYS A 40 -1.74 8.75 -6.81
CA LYS A 40 -3.13 9.01 -7.21
C LYS A 40 -3.26 10.22 -8.12
N LYS A 41 -2.58 11.33 -7.79
CA LYS A 41 -2.56 12.55 -8.62
C LYS A 41 -1.91 12.32 -9.99
N GLU A 42 -0.93 11.43 -10.07
CA GLU A 42 -0.28 11.03 -11.32
C GLU A 42 -1.11 10.00 -12.12
N GLY A 43 -2.19 9.46 -11.56
CA GLY A 43 -2.97 8.38 -12.18
C GLY A 43 -2.18 7.08 -12.31
N LYS A 44 -1.19 6.85 -11.44
CA LYS A 44 -0.29 5.70 -11.47
C LYS A 44 -0.41 4.89 -10.19
N VAL A 45 -0.21 3.58 -10.29
CA VAL A 45 0.00 2.70 -9.14
C VAL A 45 1.48 2.70 -8.76
N GLY A 46 1.79 2.44 -7.49
CA GLY A 46 3.15 2.45 -6.98
C GLY A 46 3.39 1.53 -5.79
N THR A 47 4.66 1.25 -5.57
CA THR A 47 5.19 0.46 -4.45
C THR A 47 6.52 1.08 -3.99
N PRO A 48 6.96 0.89 -2.74
CA PRO A 48 8.32 1.29 -2.36
C PRO A 48 9.39 0.45 -3.06
N GLU A 49 10.56 1.06 -3.25
CA GLU A 49 11.79 0.37 -3.65
C GLU A 49 12.15 -0.74 -2.66
N ARG A 50 12.69 -1.84 -3.18
CA ARG A 50 13.11 -3.02 -2.40
C ARG A 50 14.62 -3.19 -2.49
N PRO A 51 15.30 -3.70 -1.42
CA PRO A 51 14.73 -4.18 -0.17
C PRO A 51 14.34 -3.05 0.81
N LEU A 52 13.29 -3.28 1.60
CA LEU A 52 12.90 -2.40 2.70
C LEU A 52 13.68 -2.72 3.98
N SER A 53 13.93 -1.70 4.82
CA SER A 53 14.35 -1.91 6.20
C SER A 53 13.22 -2.54 7.04
N ASP A 54 13.54 -3.24 8.13
CA ASP A 54 12.54 -3.86 9.02
C ASP A 54 11.47 -2.87 9.50
N LEU A 55 11.91 -1.69 9.93
CA LEU A 55 11.00 -0.61 10.36
C LEU A 55 10.16 -0.09 9.19
N GLY A 56 10.75 0.01 7.99
CA GLY A 56 10.05 0.38 6.77
C GLY A 56 8.96 -0.63 6.44
N LEU A 57 9.29 -1.92 6.40
CA LEU A 57 8.36 -3.01 6.11
C LEU A 57 7.18 -3.03 7.09
N LEU A 58 7.43 -2.91 8.39
CA LEU A 58 6.37 -2.82 9.40
C LEU A 58 5.48 -1.59 9.20
N SER A 59 6.08 -0.44 8.83
CA SER A 59 5.34 0.80 8.59
C SER A 59 4.44 0.70 7.36
N TYR A 60 4.94 0.12 6.27
CA TYR A 60 4.17 -0.10 5.03
C TYR A 60 3.04 -1.10 5.23
N ARG A 61 3.30 -2.26 5.86
CA ARG A 61 2.24 -3.23 6.19
C ARG A 61 1.14 -2.57 7.04
N GLY A 62 1.52 -1.85 8.09
CA GLY A 62 0.55 -1.14 8.93
C GLY A 62 -0.26 -0.07 8.18
N TYR A 63 0.33 0.60 7.19
CA TYR A 63 -0.36 1.55 6.33
C TYR A 63 -1.35 0.84 5.39
N TRP A 64 -0.89 -0.16 4.63
CA TRP A 64 -1.72 -0.91 3.68
C TRP A 64 -2.90 -1.57 4.38
N THR A 65 -2.67 -2.28 5.50
CA THR A 65 -3.74 -2.89 6.29
C THR A 65 -4.79 -1.86 6.70
N ARG A 66 -4.38 -0.68 7.19
CA ARG A 66 -5.32 0.36 7.61
C ARG A 66 -6.17 0.87 6.45
N VAL A 67 -5.54 1.15 5.30
CA VAL A 67 -6.24 1.67 4.12
C VAL A 67 -7.23 0.63 3.57
N LEU A 68 -6.79 -0.61 3.41
CA LEU A 68 -7.63 -1.68 2.88
C LEU A 68 -8.81 -1.99 3.79
N LEU A 69 -8.59 -2.11 5.09
CA LEU A 69 -9.68 -2.37 6.04
C LEU A 69 -10.68 -1.21 6.11
N ASP A 70 -10.24 0.05 6.00
CA ASP A 70 -11.15 1.20 5.98
C ASP A 70 -12.06 1.19 4.73
N ILE A 71 -11.52 0.77 3.58
CA ILE A 71 -12.31 0.61 2.35
C ILE A 71 -13.29 -0.56 2.49
N LEU A 72 -12.80 -1.73 2.90
CA LEU A 72 -13.62 -2.95 3.03
C LEU A 72 -14.76 -2.76 4.03
N LYS A 73 -14.52 -2.03 5.13
CA LYS A 73 -15.56 -1.70 6.12
C LYS A 73 -16.67 -0.81 5.56
N LYS A 74 -16.34 0.08 4.62
CA LYS A 74 -17.29 1.06 4.04
C LYS A 74 -18.01 0.52 2.81
N HIS A 75 -17.36 -0.37 2.05
CA HIS A 75 -17.89 -0.91 0.82
C HIS A 75 -18.93 -2.00 1.10
N LYS A 76 -20.13 -1.86 0.52
CA LYS A 76 -21.19 -2.88 0.61
C LYS A 76 -21.19 -3.69 -0.68
N GLY A 77 -20.59 -4.88 -0.64
CA GLY A 77 -20.58 -5.82 -1.77
C GLY A 77 -19.16 -6.21 -2.20
N ASN A 78 -19.09 -7.05 -3.23
CA ASN A 78 -17.83 -7.56 -3.76
C ASN A 78 -16.99 -6.42 -4.33
N ILE A 79 -15.70 -6.41 -3.97
CA ILE A 79 -14.71 -5.50 -4.53
C ILE A 79 -13.53 -6.33 -5.04
N SER A 80 -13.03 -5.98 -6.21
CA SER A 80 -11.90 -6.64 -6.85
C SER A 80 -10.56 -6.04 -6.39
N ILE A 81 -9.49 -6.82 -6.54
CA ILE A 81 -8.12 -6.34 -6.29
C ILE A 81 -7.77 -5.15 -7.19
N LYS A 82 -8.27 -5.15 -8.44
CA LYS A 82 -8.07 -4.07 -9.39
C LYS A 82 -8.73 -2.77 -8.89
N GLU A 83 -9.97 -2.83 -8.44
CA GLU A 83 -10.67 -1.66 -7.89
C GLU A 83 -9.95 -1.11 -6.65
N LEU A 84 -9.48 -1.99 -5.75
CA LEU A 84 -8.65 -1.56 -4.61
C LEU A 84 -7.36 -0.86 -5.06
N SER A 85 -6.68 -1.39 -6.08
CA SER A 85 -5.48 -0.80 -6.67
C SER A 85 -5.77 0.57 -7.25
N ASP A 86 -6.84 0.70 -8.04
CA ASP A 86 -7.24 1.95 -8.69
C ASP A 86 -7.64 3.03 -7.65
N MET A 87 -8.32 2.64 -6.57
CA MET A 87 -8.74 3.56 -5.49
C MET A 87 -7.56 4.04 -4.62
N THR A 88 -6.57 3.17 -4.39
CA THR A 88 -5.51 3.42 -3.40
C THR A 88 -4.17 3.80 -4.01
N ALA A 89 -4.00 3.58 -5.31
CA ALA A 89 -2.71 3.60 -6.02
C ALA A 89 -1.68 2.59 -5.49
N ILE A 90 -2.10 1.62 -4.68
CA ILE A 90 -1.24 0.52 -4.19
C ILE A 90 -1.17 -0.55 -5.28
N LYS A 91 0.03 -1.03 -5.62
CA LYS A 91 0.17 -2.15 -6.56
C LYS A 91 -0.64 -3.37 -6.10
N ALA A 92 -1.22 -4.08 -7.06
CA ALA A 92 -2.01 -5.29 -6.80
C ALA A 92 -1.27 -6.35 -5.98
N GLU A 93 0.04 -6.51 -6.18
CA GLU A 93 0.88 -7.45 -5.41
C GLU A 93 0.93 -7.12 -3.92
N ASP A 94 1.03 -5.83 -3.57
CA ASP A 94 1.06 -5.37 -2.18
C ASP A 94 -0.33 -5.54 -1.54
N ILE A 95 -1.40 -5.34 -2.31
CA ILE A 95 -2.78 -5.61 -1.85
C ILE A 95 -2.98 -7.11 -1.61
N LEU A 96 -2.59 -7.95 -2.56
CA LEU A 96 -2.70 -9.41 -2.45
C LEU A 96 -1.94 -9.93 -1.24
N SER A 97 -0.67 -9.56 -1.10
CA SER A 97 0.15 -9.99 0.05
C SER A 97 -0.41 -9.48 1.38
N THR A 98 -0.96 -8.27 1.43
CA THR A 98 -1.60 -7.73 2.63
C THR A 98 -2.86 -8.53 2.98
N LEU A 99 -3.77 -8.77 2.03
CA LEU A 99 -5.00 -9.52 2.27
C LEU A 99 -4.73 -10.99 2.60
N GLN A 100 -3.72 -11.60 1.98
CA GLN A 100 -3.23 -12.94 2.35
C GLN A 100 -2.76 -12.99 3.80
N SER A 101 -1.99 -12.00 4.26
CA SER A 101 -1.53 -11.93 5.65
C SER A 101 -2.64 -11.71 6.68
N LEU A 102 -3.81 -11.23 6.24
CA LEU A 102 -5.00 -11.02 7.05
C LEU A 102 -6.01 -12.17 6.92
N GLU A 103 -5.70 -13.20 6.11
CA GLU A 103 -6.61 -14.31 5.80
C GLU A 103 -7.95 -13.87 5.15
N LEU A 104 -7.97 -12.69 4.50
CA LEU A 104 -9.16 -12.08 3.88
C LEU A 104 -9.29 -12.41 2.39
N ILE A 105 -8.58 -13.42 1.89
CA ILE A 105 -8.60 -13.78 0.48
C ILE A 105 -8.69 -15.29 0.31
N GLN A 106 -9.61 -15.74 -0.55
CA GLN A 106 -9.78 -17.14 -0.91
C GLN A 106 -9.63 -17.31 -2.42
N TYR A 107 -9.01 -18.41 -2.83
CA TYR A 107 -8.98 -18.79 -4.24
C TYR A 107 -10.21 -19.63 -4.56
N ARG A 108 -11.13 -19.09 -5.36
CA ARG A 108 -12.35 -19.78 -5.80
C ARG A 108 -12.43 -19.77 -7.32
N LYS A 109 -12.57 -20.95 -7.94
CA LYS A 109 -12.78 -21.13 -9.39
C LYS A 109 -11.76 -20.37 -10.28
N GLY A 110 -10.49 -20.35 -9.91
CA GLY A 110 -9.46 -19.68 -10.71
C GLY A 110 -9.32 -18.17 -10.45
N GLN A 111 -10.10 -17.61 -9.52
CA GLN A 111 -10.08 -16.18 -9.18
C GLN A 111 -9.87 -15.97 -7.68
N HIS A 112 -9.19 -14.88 -7.33
CA HIS A 112 -9.11 -14.42 -5.96
C HIS A 112 -10.39 -13.69 -5.58
N ALA A 113 -11.10 -14.22 -4.58
CA ALA A 113 -12.26 -13.59 -3.96
C ALA A 113 -11.86 -13.01 -2.59
N ILE A 114 -12.18 -11.75 -2.35
CA ILE A 114 -12.00 -11.12 -1.04
C ILE A 114 -13.14 -11.58 -0.13
N CYS A 115 -12.79 -12.01 1.09
CA CYS A 115 -13.71 -12.44 2.12
C CYS A 115 -13.56 -11.48 3.31
N ALA A 116 -14.33 -10.40 3.33
CA ALA A 116 -14.28 -9.35 4.35
C ALA A 116 -15.66 -9.11 4.97
#